data_AF-A0A7C6SVV1-F1
#
_entry.id   AF-A0A7C6SVV1-F1
#
_cell.length_a   1.000
_cell.length_b   1.000
_cell.length_c   1.000
_cell.angle_alpha   90.00
_cell.angle_beta   90.00
_cell.angle_gamma   90.00
#
_symmetry.space_group_name_H-M   'P 1'
#
loop_
_entity.id
_entity.type
_entity.pdbx_description
1 polymer ?
#
loop_
_entity_poly.entity_id
_entity_poly.type
_entity_poly.pdbx_seq_one_letter_code
_entity_poly.pdbx_strand_id
1 'polypeptide(L)'
;MGCLTIESREVQIEQVITRFTHSASIRASHVVEDLSRQQPFGITIDLLSLSWEILDGSAIASLDLSIWVYLPCDGEIQAVSLIHKMRTLIRIPEISSSMRIEAKFRVEDIEVAPDEIDGEMVIEAVAFIEGLVLEKRILHVVTGVMLERDTCRVSEDEGFPARFRFLATIGNLFNQIAGVLRRNR
;
A
#
# COMPACT_ATOMS: atom_id res chain seq x y z
N MET A 1 16.08 -37.26 32.45
CA MET A 1 15.28 -36.75 31.31
C MET A 1 15.96 -35.48 30.82
N GLY A 2 15.95 -35.20 29.52
CA GLY A 2 16.55 -33.96 28.98
C GLY A 2 15.49 -32.88 28.76
N CYS A 3 15.89 -31.61 28.86
CA CYS A 3 15.10 -30.43 28.53
C CYS A 3 15.41 -29.99 27.10
N LEU A 4 14.44 -29.41 26.40
CA LEU A 4 14.66 -28.76 25.10
C LEU A 4 14.88 -27.26 25.34
N THR A 5 16.07 -26.77 25.00
CA THR A 5 16.37 -25.34 24.93
C THR A 5 16.11 -24.86 23.51
N ILE A 6 15.35 -23.78 23.35
CA ILE A 6 15.00 -23.23 22.04
C ILE A 6 15.57 -21.83 21.95
N GLU A 7 16.30 -21.57 20.86
CA GLU A 7 16.73 -20.24 20.48
C GLU A 7 15.74 -19.67 19.46
N SER A 8 15.33 -18.42 19.68
CA SER A 8 14.41 -17.74 18.78
C SER A 8 14.80 -16.28 18.60
N ARG A 9 14.44 -15.73 17.44
CA ARG A 9 14.54 -14.29 17.16
C ARG A 9 13.21 -13.76 16.64
N GLU A 10 12.98 -12.48 16.88
CA GLU A 10 11.88 -11.74 16.27
C GLU A 10 12.38 -11.00 15.04
N VAL A 11 11.61 -11.06 13.95
CA VAL A 11 11.90 -10.36 12.71
C VAL A 11 10.68 -9.53 12.34
N GLN A 12 10.89 -8.24 12.07
CA GLN A 12 9.86 -7.39 11.49
C GLN A 12 9.77 -7.66 10.00
N ILE A 13 8.56 -7.95 9.51
CA ILE A 13 8.28 -8.16 8.10
C ILE A 13 7.12 -7.27 7.67
N GLU A 14 7.03 -7.01 6.38
CA GLU A 14 5.90 -6.32 5.77
C GLU A 14 5.16 -7.31 4.88
N GLN A 15 3.90 -7.55 5.22
CA GLN A 15 3.05 -8.49 4.51
C GLN A 15 2.12 -7.72 3.57
N VAL A 16 2.04 -8.16 2.32
CA VAL A 16 1.00 -7.71 1.39
C VAL A 16 -0.31 -8.36 1.80
N ILE A 17 -1.30 -7.56 2.17
CA ILE A 17 -2.63 -8.01 2.56
C ILE A 17 -3.52 -8.14 1.33
N THR A 18 -3.56 -7.10 0.50
CA THR A 18 -4.37 -7.08 -0.71
C THR A 18 -3.77 -6.14 -1.75
N ARG A 19 -4.25 -6.27 -2.99
CA ARG A 19 -3.94 -5.39 -4.12
C ARG A 19 -5.22 -4.77 -4.62
N PHE A 20 -5.17 -3.51 -5.06
CA PHE A 20 -6.34 -2.84 -5.62
C PHE A 20 -5.96 -2.04 -6.86
N THR A 21 -6.98 -1.80 -7.69
CA THR A 21 -6.92 -0.89 -8.82
C THR A 21 -8.13 0.02 -8.75
N HIS A 22 -7.95 1.29 -9.09
CA HIS A 22 -9.00 2.30 -9.05
C HIS A 22 -8.81 3.29 -10.19
N SER A 23 -9.92 3.74 -10.75
CA SER A 23 -9.95 4.79 -11.77
C SER A 23 -10.82 5.95 -11.31
N ALA A 24 -10.40 7.17 -11.58
CA ALA A 24 -11.18 8.37 -11.31
C ALA A 24 -11.09 9.35 -12.49
N SER A 25 -12.20 9.98 -12.84
CA SER A 25 -12.23 11.02 -13.87
C SER A 25 -11.60 12.31 -13.35
N ILE A 26 -10.72 12.91 -14.13
CA ILE A 26 -10.21 14.26 -13.96
C ILE A 26 -11.04 15.17 -14.87
N ARG A 27 -11.53 16.28 -14.33
CA ARG A 27 -12.15 17.35 -15.10
C ARG A 27 -11.67 18.68 -14.55
N ALA A 28 -10.91 19.41 -15.35
CA ALA A 28 -10.38 20.72 -15.01
C ALA A 28 -10.74 21.71 -16.11
N SER A 29 -10.96 22.98 -15.73
CA SER A 29 -11.12 24.05 -16.70
C SER A 29 -10.15 25.19 -16.40
N HIS A 30 -9.72 25.88 -17.46
CA HIS A 30 -8.83 27.02 -17.36
C HIS A 30 -9.22 28.09 -18.36
N VAL A 31 -9.36 29.33 -17.87
CA VAL A 31 -9.56 30.50 -18.72
C VAL A 31 -8.24 30.80 -19.43
N VAL A 32 -8.27 30.81 -20.77
CA VAL A 32 -7.11 31.15 -21.59
C VAL A 32 -7.49 32.34 -22.46
N GLU A 33 -6.70 33.41 -22.38
CA GLU A 33 -6.88 34.58 -23.24
C GLU A 33 -6.67 34.19 -24.71
N ASP A 34 -7.56 34.65 -25.61
CA ASP A 34 -7.46 34.43 -27.07
C ASP A 34 -7.54 32.98 -27.58
N LEU A 35 -8.28 32.10 -26.88
CA LEU A 35 -8.57 30.71 -27.31
C LEU A 35 -9.08 30.57 -28.74
N SER A 36 -9.83 31.56 -29.24
CA SER A 36 -10.41 31.52 -30.58
C SER A 36 -9.37 31.36 -31.70
N ARG A 37 -8.09 31.61 -31.43
CA ARG A 37 -6.98 31.54 -32.39
C ARG A 37 -5.92 30.50 -32.05
N GLN A 38 -6.00 29.83 -30.90
CA GLN A 38 -4.92 28.97 -30.40
C GLN A 38 -5.44 27.56 -30.08
N GLN A 39 -5.08 26.58 -30.92
CA GLN A 39 -5.25 25.17 -30.56
C GLN A 39 -4.07 24.69 -29.72
N PRO A 40 -4.31 24.00 -28.59
CA PRO A 40 -3.23 23.35 -27.85
C PRO A 40 -2.59 22.28 -28.71
N PHE A 41 -1.25 22.25 -28.73
CA PHE A 41 -0.49 21.21 -29.44
C PHE A 41 0.09 20.16 -28.50
N GLY A 42 0.00 20.38 -27.19
CA GLY A 42 0.46 19.43 -26.19
C GLY A 42 -0.16 19.69 -24.83
N ILE A 43 -0.26 18.62 -24.04
CA ILE A 43 -0.71 18.64 -22.65
C ILE A 43 0.08 17.61 -21.84
N THR A 44 0.45 17.96 -20.61
CA THR A 44 0.98 17.01 -19.63
C THR A 44 0.23 17.15 -18.31
N ILE A 45 0.05 16.01 -17.63
CA ILE A 45 -0.59 15.95 -16.30
C ILE A 45 0.33 15.15 -15.40
N ASP A 46 0.95 15.82 -14.45
CA ASP A 46 1.90 15.24 -13.51
C ASP A 46 1.31 15.17 -12.10
N LEU A 47 1.63 14.09 -11.38
CA LEU A 47 1.27 13.96 -9.96
C LEU A 47 2.29 14.70 -9.10
N LEU A 48 1.84 15.75 -8.41
CA LEU A 48 2.67 16.47 -7.44
C LEU A 48 2.70 15.76 -6.09
N SER A 49 1.54 15.30 -5.62
CA SER A 49 1.46 14.54 -4.38
C SER A 49 0.27 13.60 -4.35
N LEU A 50 0.47 12.46 -3.69
CA LEU A 50 -0.57 11.50 -3.36
C LEU A 50 -0.49 11.20 -1.86
N SER A 51 -1.60 11.43 -1.16
CA SER A 51 -1.72 11.14 0.27
C SER A 51 -2.99 10.34 0.55
N TRP A 52 -2.99 9.65 1.68
CA TRP A 52 -4.01 8.68 2.04
C TRP A 52 -4.60 8.99 3.40
N GLU A 53 -5.92 8.97 3.49
CA GLU A 53 -6.64 8.83 4.74
C GLU A 53 -7.22 7.42 4.78
N ILE A 54 -6.71 6.58 5.68
CA ILE A 54 -7.07 5.15 5.76
C ILE A 54 -8.16 4.96 6.81
N LEU A 55 -9.23 4.31 6.39
CA LEU A 55 -10.40 3.94 7.18
C LEU A 55 -10.53 2.41 7.18
N ASP A 56 -11.31 1.85 8.08
CA ASP A 56 -11.56 0.40 8.01
C ASP A 56 -12.41 0.08 6.77
N GLY A 57 -11.91 -0.82 5.91
CA GLY A 57 -12.53 -1.24 4.66
C GLY A 57 -12.45 -0.24 3.50
N SER A 58 -11.81 0.92 3.67
CA SER A 58 -11.68 1.93 2.60
C SER A 58 -10.52 2.92 2.81
N ALA A 59 -10.15 3.65 1.76
CA ALA A 59 -9.20 4.75 1.87
C ALA A 59 -9.60 5.91 0.97
N ILE A 60 -9.34 7.14 1.41
CA ILE A 60 -9.50 8.34 0.60
C ILE A 60 -8.12 8.72 0.06
N ALA A 61 -7.97 8.69 -1.27
CA ALA A 61 -6.79 9.21 -1.95
C ALA A 61 -6.98 10.71 -2.19
N SER A 62 -6.08 11.54 -1.69
CA SER A 62 -5.98 12.96 -2.05
C SER A 62 -4.83 13.15 -3.04
N LEU A 63 -5.15 13.67 -4.22
CA LEU A 63 -4.20 13.88 -5.31
C LEU A 63 -4.10 15.37 -5.63
N ASP A 64 -2.88 15.88 -5.67
CA ASP A 64 -2.57 17.20 -6.21
C ASP A 64 -1.86 17.00 -7.56
N LEU A 65 -2.49 17.49 -8.64
CA LEU A 65 -2.03 17.34 -10.01
C LEU A 65 -1.54 18.68 -10.55
N SER A 66 -0.46 18.66 -11.32
CA SER A 66 0.01 19.78 -12.14
C SER A 66 -0.38 19.51 -13.59
N ILE A 67 -1.21 20.36 -14.15
CA ILE A 67 -1.64 20.28 -15.55
C ILE A 67 -0.92 21.38 -16.31
N TRP A 68 -0.23 21.03 -17.39
CA TRP A 68 0.46 21.97 -18.27
C TRP A 68 -0.13 21.86 -19.67
N VAL A 69 -0.53 23.00 -20.22
CA VAL A 69 -1.03 23.11 -21.60
C VAL A 69 -0.04 23.94 -22.41
N TYR A 70 0.33 23.44 -23.57
CA TYR A 70 1.26 24.08 -24.49
C TYR A 70 0.52 24.66 -25.70
N LEU A 71 0.66 25.97 -25.88
CA LEU A 71 -0.06 26.78 -26.86
C LEU A 71 0.92 27.53 -27.77
N PRO A 72 0.60 27.71 -29.06
CA PRO A 72 1.36 28.60 -29.93
C PRO A 72 0.96 30.06 -29.67
N CYS A 73 1.93 30.95 -29.45
CA CYS A 73 1.71 32.37 -29.21
C CYS A 73 2.74 33.20 -29.98
N ASP A 74 2.30 33.94 -31.01
CA ASP A 74 3.14 34.85 -31.82
C ASP A 74 4.49 34.29 -32.30
N GLY A 75 4.51 33.00 -32.66
CA GLY A 75 5.72 32.30 -33.13
C GLY A 75 6.59 31.69 -32.02
N GLU A 76 6.18 31.84 -30.77
CA GLU A 76 6.75 31.18 -29.60
C GLU A 76 5.80 30.09 -29.04
N ILE A 77 6.30 29.31 -28.09
CA ILE A 77 5.53 28.34 -27.33
C ILE A 77 5.27 28.93 -25.94
N GLN A 78 4.00 29.08 -25.60
CA GLN A 78 3.57 29.42 -24.25
C GLN A 78 3.14 28.16 -23.52
N ALA A 79 3.57 28.03 -22.26
CA ALA A 79 3.14 26.96 -21.36
C ALA A 79 2.30 27.57 -20.24
N VAL A 80 1.08 27.10 -20.06
CA VAL A 80 0.16 27.55 -19.02
C VAL A 80 -0.09 26.41 -18.05
N SER A 81 0.02 26.68 -16.75
CA SER A 81 -0.10 25.68 -15.71
C SER A 81 -1.31 25.89 -14.82
N LEU A 82 -1.97 24.80 -14.44
CA LEU A 82 -3.03 24.77 -13.45
C LEU A 82 -2.73 23.67 -12.41
N ILE A 83 -2.94 23.98 -11.13
CA ILE A 83 -2.95 22.97 -10.08
C ILE A 83 -4.39 22.49 -9.87
N HIS A 84 -4.61 21.20 -10.05
CA HIS A 84 -5.91 20.56 -9.83
C HIS A 84 -5.84 19.60 -8.64
N LYS A 85 -6.69 19.83 -7.63
CA LYS A 85 -6.77 18.98 -6.45
C LYS A 85 -8.02 18.12 -6.51
N MET A 86 -7.87 16.83 -6.29
CA MET A 86 -8.99 15.90 -6.27
C MET A 86 -8.90 14.92 -5.10
N ARG A 87 -10.06 14.41 -4.69
CA ARG A 87 -10.19 13.34 -3.71
C ARG A 87 -11.05 12.23 -4.27
N THR A 88 -10.65 10.99 -4.06
CA THR A 88 -11.45 9.83 -4.48
C THR A 88 -11.47 8.77 -3.39
N LEU A 89 -12.64 8.17 -3.19
CA LEU A 89 -12.84 7.08 -2.23
C LEU A 89 -12.56 5.74 -2.93
N ILE A 90 -11.72 4.93 -2.32
CA ILE A 90 -11.35 3.60 -2.78
C ILE A 90 -11.81 2.57 -1.75
N ARG A 91 -12.64 1.61 -2.18
CA ARG A 91 -13.11 0.52 -1.30
C ARG A 91 -12.07 -0.59 -1.32
N ILE A 92 -11.54 -0.93 -0.15
CA ILE A 92 -10.53 -1.98 0.03
C ILE A 92 -10.94 -2.78 1.27
N PRO A 93 -11.80 -3.81 1.14
CA PRO A 93 -12.42 -4.46 2.29
C PRO A 93 -11.45 -4.95 3.37
N GLU A 94 -10.25 -5.38 2.98
CA GLU A 94 -9.23 -5.93 3.87
C GLU A 94 -8.34 -4.88 4.56
N ILE A 95 -8.49 -3.58 4.24
CA ILE A 95 -7.66 -2.52 4.84
C ILE A 95 -8.16 -2.14 6.23
N SER A 96 -7.22 -1.85 7.13
CA SER A 96 -7.48 -1.22 8.43
C SER A 96 -6.61 0.03 8.61
N SER A 97 -7.03 0.90 9.53
CA SER A 97 -6.32 2.15 9.87
C SER A 97 -4.84 1.98 10.30
N SER A 98 -4.42 0.79 10.72
CA SER A 98 -3.03 0.47 11.10
C SER A 98 -2.13 0.08 9.92
N MET A 99 -2.70 -0.12 8.74
CA MET A 99 -1.98 -0.53 7.53
C MET A 99 -1.43 0.68 6.78
N ARG A 100 -0.60 0.43 5.78
CA ARG A 100 -0.13 1.46 4.83
C ARG A 100 -0.48 1.08 3.40
N ILE A 101 -0.53 2.08 2.53
CA ILE A 101 -0.70 1.91 1.09
C ILE A 101 0.57 2.35 0.39
N GLU A 102 1.07 1.51 -0.52
CA GLU A 102 2.02 1.90 -1.55
C GLU A 102 1.30 1.86 -2.90
N ALA A 103 1.39 2.91 -3.70
CA ALA A 103 0.66 3.00 -4.94
C ALA A 103 1.46 3.64 -6.08
N LYS A 104 1.11 3.22 -7.30
CA LYS A 104 1.53 3.84 -8.55
C LYS A 104 0.35 4.61 -9.13
N PHE A 105 0.68 5.69 -9.81
CA PHE A 105 -0.28 6.58 -10.45
C PHE A 105 0.09 6.76 -11.92
N ARG A 106 -0.91 6.79 -12.79
CA ARG A 106 -0.76 7.21 -14.18
C ARG A 106 -2.02 7.90 -14.67
N VAL A 107 -1.89 8.71 -15.70
CA VAL A 107 -2.99 9.39 -16.37
C VAL A 107 -3.06 8.89 -17.81
N GLU A 108 -4.27 8.59 -18.27
CA GLU A 108 -4.55 8.17 -19.65
C GLU A 108 -5.76 8.95 -20.18
N ASP A 109 -6.07 8.77 -21.46
CA ASP A 109 -7.24 9.32 -22.16
C ASP A 109 -7.40 10.84 -21.97
N ILE A 110 -6.30 11.58 -22.16
CA ILE A 110 -6.30 13.04 -22.02
C ILE A 110 -6.92 13.68 -23.26
N GLU A 111 -8.03 14.38 -23.05
CA GLU A 111 -8.74 15.15 -24.05
C GLU A 111 -8.80 16.62 -23.65
N VAL A 112 -8.68 17.49 -24.65
CA VAL A 112 -8.69 18.94 -24.46
C VAL A 112 -9.65 19.55 -25.47
N ALA A 113 -10.69 20.21 -24.98
CA ALA A 113 -11.71 20.83 -25.79
C ALA A 113 -11.87 22.31 -25.40
N PRO A 114 -12.01 23.23 -26.37
CA PRO A 114 -12.45 24.59 -26.07
C PRO A 114 -13.93 24.56 -25.67
N ASP A 115 -14.27 25.28 -24.60
CA ASP A 115 -15.64 25.58 -24.22
C ASP A 115 -16.08 26.87 -24.91
N GLU A 116 -16.95 26.72 -25.90
CA GLU A 116 -17.47 27.83 -26.71
C GLU A 116 -18.37 28.78 -25.90
N ILE A 117 -18.86 28.37 -24.72
CA ILE A 117 -19.80 29.15 -23.91
C ILE A 117 -19.04 30.12 -23.00
N ASP A 118 -18.02 29.62 -22.31
CA ASP A 118 -17.33 30.37 -21.24
C ASP A 118 -15.93 30.86 -21.64
N GLY A 119 -15.47 30.56 -22.86
CA GLY A 119 -14.11 30.92 -23.30
C GLY A 119 -13.06 30.23 -22.43
N GLU A 120 -13.37 29.02 -21.97
CA GLU A 120 -12.48 28.18 -21.17
C GLU A 120 -11.92 27.04 -22.02
N MET A 121 -10.82 26.47 -21.58
CA MET A 121 -10.34 25.19 -22.05
C MET A 121 -10.73 24.13 -21.03
N VAL A 122 -11.49 23.13 -21.46
CA VAL A 122 -11.86 21.97 -20.64
C VAL A 122 -10.89 20.84 -20.92
N ILE A 123 -10.38 20.26 -19.84
CA ILE A 123 -9.41 19.18 -19.84
C ILE A 123 -10.06 18.00 -19.13
N GLU A 124 -10.21 16.90 -19.85
CA GLU A 124 -10.76 15.64 -19.35
C GLU A 124 -9.69 14.56 -19.44
N ALA A 125 -9.56 13.74 -18.41
CA ALA A 125 -8.62 12.62 -18.39
C ALA A 125 -9.06 11.54 -17.40
N VAL A 126 -8.40 10.38 -17.44
CA VAL A 126 -8.62 9.30 -16.47
C VAL A 126 -7.37 9.07 -15.64
N ALA A 127 -7.49 9.24 -14.32
CA ALA A 127 -6.48 8.88 -13.33
C ALA A 127 -6.61 7.41 -12.96
N PHE A 128 -5.53 6.64 -13.08
CA PHE A 128 -5.42 5.26 -12.64
C PHE A 128 -4.49 5.14 -11.42
N ILE A 129 -4.97 4.45 -10.40
CA ILE A 129 -4.23 4.16 -9.16
C ILE A 129 -4.16 2.65 -8.99
N GLU A 130 -2.94 2.11 -8.95
CA GLU A 130 -2.67 0.71 -8.63
C GLU A 130 -1.92 0.65 -7.30
N GLY A 131 -2.46 -0.07 -6.31
CA GLY A 131 -1.90 -0.06 -4.96
C GLY A 131 -1.78 -1.42 -4.29
N LEU A 132 -0.84 -1.48 -3.35
CA LEU A 132 -0.60 -2.57 -2.42
C LEU A 132 -0.93 -2.10 -1.00
N VAL A 133 -1.72 -2.91 -0.28
CA VAL A 133 -1.94 -2.70 1.16
C VAL A 133 -0.93 -3.55 1.93
N LEU A 134 -0.19 -2.91 2.82
CA LEU A 134 0.90 -3.51 3.56
C LEU A 134 0.64 -3.39 5.06
N GLU A 135 0.91 -4.49 5.77
CA GLU A 135 0.82 -4.54 7.22
C GLU A 135 2.17 -4.95 7.81
N LYS A 136 2.62 -4.20 8.83
CA LYS A 136 3.80 -4.57 9.59
C LYS A 136 3.46 -5.71 10.55
N ARG A 137 4.18 -6.82 10.44
CA ARG A 137 4.02 -8.00 11.28
C ARG A 137 5.33 -8.35 11.97
N ILE A 138 5.23 -8.91 13.17
CA ILE A 138 6.37 -9.52 13.86
C ILE A 138 6.29 -11.02 13.64
N LEU A 139 7.32 -11.57 13.00
CA LEU A 139 7.48 -13.00 12.81
C LEU A 139 8.44 -13.53 13.88
N HIS A 140 8.00 -14.51 14.65
CA HIS A 140 8.87 -15.25 15.57
C HIS A 140 9.51 -16.42 14.82
N VAL A 141 10.84 -16.38 14.68
CA VAL A 141 11.62 -17.39 13.97
C VAL A 141 12.41 -18.20 14.99
N VAL A 142 12.16 -19.52 15.03
CA VAL A 142 13.01 -20.45 15.79
C VAL A 142 14.32 -20.61 15.03
N THR A 143 15.44 -20.30 15.69
CA THR A 143 16.78 -20.32 15.08
C THR A 143 17.60 -21.52 15.53
N GLY A 144 17.24 -22.16 16.64
CA GLY A 144 17.94 -23.33 17.16
C GLY A 144 17.07 -24.12 18.13
N VAL A 145 17.29 -25.43 18.17
CA VAL A 145 16.70 -26.33 19.16
C VAL A 145 17.81 -27.25 19.65
N MET A 146 18.09 -27.19 20.95
CA MET A 146 19.10 -28.02 21.60
C MET A 146 18.45 -28.93 22.65
N LEU A 147 18.96 -30.16 22.76
CA LEU A 147 18.55 -31.10 23.80
C LEU A 147 19.60 -31.09 24.91
N GLU A 148 19.29 -30.42 26.02
CA GLU A 148 20.10 -30.45 27.21
C GLU A 148 19.75 -31.68 28.04
N ARG A 149 20.73 -32.54 28.29
CA ARG A 149 20.57 -33.68 29.20
C ARG A 149 20.96 -33.25 30.61
N ASP A 150 20.11 -32.48 31.28
CA ASP A 150 19.97 -32.49 32.73
C ASP A 150 18.72 -31.72 33.20
N THR A 151 18.28 -32.02 34.43
CA THR A 151 16.96 -31.71 34.98
C THR A 151 16.73 -30.23 35.25
N CYS A 152 16.14 -29.50 34.31
CA CYS A 152 15.46 -28.24 34.62
C CYS A 152 14.10 -28.53 35.28
N ARG A 153 13.92 -28.08 36.52
CA ARG A 153 12.59 -27.95 37.13
C ARG A 153 11.81 -26.94 36.31
N VAL A 154 10.71 -27.37 35.71
CA VAL A 154 9.77 -26.48 35.03
C VAL A 154 9.22 -25.54 36.10
N SER A 155 9.64 -24.28 36.08
CA SER A 155 8.96 -23.22 36.82
C SER A 155 7.62 -22.99 36.14
N GLU A 156 6.54 -23.41 36.80
CA GLU A 156 5.20 -22.96 36.47
C GLU A 156 5.16 -21.46 36.75
N ASP A 157 5.06 -20.65 35.70
CA ASP A 157 4.78 -19.23 35.87
C ASP A 157 3.77 -18.74 34.83
N GLU A 158 2.99 -17.78 35.29
CA GLU A 158 1.60 -17.52 34.94
C GLU A 158 1.38 -16.94 33.53
N GLY A 159 0.24 -17.32 32.92
CA GLY A 159 -0.36 -16.66 31.76
C GLY A 159 0.32 -16.98 30.43
N PHE A 160 -0.35 -17.77 29.57
CA PHE A 160 0.23 -18.24 28.31
C PHE A 160 -0.25 -17.44 27.08
N PRO A 161 0.57 -16.50 26.54
CA PRO A 161 0.40 -15.99 25.18
C PRO A 161 0.50 -17.12 24.15
N ALA A 162 0.02 -16.88 22.93
CA ALA A 162 0.02 -17.84 21.81
C ALA A 162 1.40 -18.51 21.56
N ARG A 163 2.51 -17.81 21.91
CA ARG A 163 3.89 -18.33 21.94
C ARG A 163 4.01 -19.69 22.64
N PHE A 164 3.30 -19.89 23.75
CA PHE A 164 3.44 -21.12 24.52
C PHE A 164 2.63 -22.29 23.97
N ARG A 165 1.54 -22.04 23.23
CA ARG A 165 0.73 -23.13 22.64
C ARG A 165 1.50 -23.84 21.53
N PHE A 166 2.18 -23.08 20.67
CA PHE A 166 3.03 -23.66 19.62
C PHE A 166 4.24 -24.39 20.22
N LEU A 167 4.92 -23.78 21.20
CA LEU A 167 6.08 -24.35 21.86
C LEU A 167 5.75 -25.63 22.66
N ALA A 168 4.63 -25.64 23.39
CA ALA A 168 4.14 -26.83 24.09
C ALA A 168 3.78 -27.96 23.11
N THR A 169 3.20 -27.62 21.95
CA THR A 169 2.84 -28.61 20.92
C THR A 169 4.09 -29.29 20.33
N ILE A 170 5.14 -28.53 20.01
CA ILE A 170 6.41 -29.08 19.53
C ILE A 170 7.08 -29.93 20.62
N GLY A 171 7.15 -29.44 21.85
CA GLY A 171 7.71 -30.19 22.98
C GLY A 171 6.99 -31.51 23.22
N ASN A 172 5.65 -31.51 23.16
CA ASN A 172 4.84 -32.71 23.33
C ASN A 172 5.04 -33.72 22.20
N LEU A 173 5.07 -33.27 20.94
CA LEU A 173 5.31 -34.15 19.79
C LEU A 173 6.69 -34.81 19.86
N PHE A 174 7.70 -34.05 20.28
CA PHE A 174 9.06 -34.57 20.43
C PHE A 174 9.17 -35.59 21.57
N ASN A 175 8.52 -35.33 22.71
CA ASN A 175 8.45 -36.29 23.82
C ASN A 175 7.74 -37.59 23.42
N GLN A 176 6.70 -37.50 22.59
CA GLN A 176 6.04 -38.69 22.03
C GLN A 176 7.02 -39.51 21.16
N ILE A 177 7.74 -38.86 20.23
CA ILE A 177 8.73 -39.53 19.36
C ILE A 177 9.86 -40.15 20.19
N ALA A 178 10.43 -39.41 21.14
CA ALA A 178 11.47 -39.91 22.02
C ALA A 178 11.00 -41.08 22.91
N GLY A 179 9.74 -41.03 23.36
CA GLY A 179 9.09 -42.12 24.10
C GLY A 179 8.94 -43.39 23.26
N VAL A 180 8.52 -43.26 22.00
CA VAL A 180 8.43 -44.38 21.04
C VAL A 180 9.80 -45.01 20.78
N LEU A 181 10.83 -44.19 20.56
CA LEU A 181 12.19 -44.68 20.30
C LEU A 181 12.82 -45.39 21.52
N ARG A 182 12.47 -45.00 22.74
CA ARG A 182 12.94 -45.67 23.97
C ARG A 182 12.21 -46.98 24.26
N ARG A 183 10.96 -47.14 23.84
CA ARG A 183 10.19 -48.39 24.01
C ARG A 183 10.56 -49.47 23.00
N ASN A 184 11.15 -49.08 21.87
CA ASN A 184 11.63 -49.98 20.81
C ASN A 184 13.14 -50.32 20.93
N ARG A 185 13.71 -50.16 22.12
CA ARG A 185 15.08 -50.53 22.49
C ARG A 185 15.02 -51.50 23.67
#